data_AF-A0ABD5I038-F1
#
_entry.id   AF-A0ABD5I038-F1
#
_cell.length_a   1.000
_cell.length_b   1.000
_cell.length_c   1.000
_cell.angle_alpha   90.00
_cell.angle_beta   90.00
_cell.angle_gamma   90.00
#
_symmetry.space_group_name_H-M   'P 1'
#
loop_
_entity.id
_entity.type
_entity.pdbx_description
1 polymer ?
#
loop_
_entity_poly.entity_id
_entity_poly.type
_entity_poly.pdbx_seq_one_letter_code
_entity_poly.pdbx_strand_id
1 'polypeptide(L)'
;MKKFLAIITLCLLFSSFTIGCERVSLNRIGKDVYYMQIKDEGTIEKVDGRNLRNNTLPAYDEYGVKKQITFRSTKKKTIIN
;
A
#
# COMPACT_ATOMS: atom_id res chain seq x y z
N MET A 1 2.34 53.35 6.16
CA MET A 1 3.21 52.58 5.24
C MET A 1 4.06 51.51 5.93
N LYS A 2 4.75 51.78 7.07
CA LYS A 2 5.55 50.75 7.79
C LYS A 2 4.77 49.50 8.24
N LYS A 3 3.50 49.67 8.68
CA LYS A 3 2.65 48.54 9.13
C LYS A 3 2.29 47.56 8.01
N PHE A 4 2.09 48.06 6.77
CA PHE A 4 1.82 47.22 5.60
C PHE A 4 3.05 46.41 5.18
N LEU A 5 4.22 47.03 5.22
CA LEU A 5 5.49 46.33 4.95
C LEU A 5 5.72 45.21 5.96
N ALA A 6 5.44 45.43 7.25
CA ALA A 6 5.56 44.40 8.27
C ALA A 6 4.64 43.19 8.02
N ILE A 7 3.41 43.42 7.57
CA ILE A 7 2.45 42.35 7.24
C ILE A 7 2.94 41.55 6.03
N ILE A 8 3.42 42.23 4.98
CA ILE A 8 3.94 41.56 3.77
C ILE A 8 5.16 40.69 4.12
N THR A 9 6.10 41.22 4.90
CA THR A 9 7.28 40.45 5.34
C THR A 9 6.90 39.24 6.18
N LEU A 10 5.90 39.38 7.06
CA LEU A 10 5.39 38.27 7.88
C LEU A 10 4.76 37.18 7.00
N CYS A 11 3.92 37.55 6.03
CA CYS A 11 3.30 36.60 5.10
C CYS A 11 4.33 35.85 4.25
N LEU A 12 5.40 36.52 3.80
CA LEU A 12 6.48 35.90 3.02
C LEU A 12 7.32 34.91 3.84
N LEU A 13 7.49 35.14 5.15
CA LEU A 13 8.15 34.18 6.03
C LEU A 13 7.31 32.92 6.21
N PHE A 14 5.99 33.06 6.40
CA PHE A 14 5.10 31.91 6.59
C PHE A 14 4.87 31.07 5.32
N SER A 15 4.96 31.66 4.12
CA SER A 15 4.79 30.89 2.87
C SER A 15 5.93 29.89 2.60
N SER A 16 7.12 30.13 3.14
CA SER A 16 8.24 29.18 3.02
C SER A 16 8.02 27.87 3.78
N PHE A 17 7.20 27.89 4.84
CA PHE A 17 6.86 26.69 5.62
C PHE A 17 5.78 25.83 4.95
N THR A 18 4.93 26.40 4.09
CA THR A 18 3.82 25.66 3.46
C THR A 18 4.24 24.91 2.20
N ILE A 19 5.29 25.35 1.50
CA ILE A 19 5.75 24.72 0.24
C ILE A 19 6.56 23.43 0.50
N GLY A 20 7.09 23.22 1.71
CA GLY A 20 7.95 22.09 2.05
C GLY A 20 7.23 20.79 2.45
N CYS A 21 5.96 20.84 2.86
CA CYS A 21 5.28 19.69 3.46
C CYS A 21 4.45 18.86 2.45
N GLU A 22 4.09 19.43 1.30
CA GLU A 22 3.06 18.87 0.42
C GLU A 22 3.62 17.87 -0.61
N ARG A 23 4.89 18.01 -1.01
CA ARG A 23 5.48 17.14 -2.07
C ARG A 23 6.08 15.82 -1.58
N VAL A 24 6.37 15.69 -0.29
CA VAL A 24 7.01 14.47 0.28
C VAL A 24 5.96 13.46 0.77
N SER A 25 4.74 13.91 1.05
CA SER A 25 3.73 13.12 1.76
C SER A 25 2.57 12.62 0.88
N LEU A 26 2.30 13.23 -0.28
CA LEU A 26 1.21 12.78 -1.17
C LEU A 26 1.47 11.43 -1.83
N ASN A 27 2.74 11.08 -2.13
CA ASN A 27 3.09 9.77 -2.69
C ASN A 27 3.29 8.69 -1.60
N ARG A 28 3.14 9.05 -0.32
CA ARG A 28 3.32 8.13 0.82
C ARG A 28 2.02 7.40 1.20
N ILE A 29 0.89 7.81 0.62
CA ILE A 29 -0.38 7.06 0.61
C ILE A 29 -0.48 6.29 -0.72
N GLY A 30 0.64 5.70 -1.16
CA GLY A 30 0.61 4.65 -2.19
C GLY A 30 0.34 3.32 -1.50
N LYS A 31 -0.70 2.59 -1.92
CA LYS A 31 -0.83 1.19 -1.55
C LYS A 31 0.09 0.40 -2.46
N ASP A 32 1.01 -0.39 -1.92
CA ASP A 32 1.82 -1.29 -2.75
C ASP A 32 0.90 -2.27 -3.50
N VAL A 33 0.91 -2.21 -4.84
CA VAL A 33 0.10 -3.09 -5.70
C VAL A 33 1.00 -4.20 -6.23
N TYR A 34 0.56 -5.44 -6.03
CA TYR A 34 1.26 -6.62 -6.51
C TYR A 34 0.33 -7.50 -7.34
N TYR A 35 0.81 -7.95 -8.49
CA TYR A 35 0.12 -8.87 -9.38
C TYR A 35 0.67 -10.28 -9.20
N MET A 36 -0.20 -11.26 -9.04
CA MET A 36 0.18 -12.67 -8.94
C MET A 36 -0.74 -13.54 -9.79
N GLN A 37 -0.21 -14.68 -10.23
CA GLN A 37 -0.98 -15.71 -10.92
C GLN A 37 -1.17 -16.91 -10.00
N ILE A 38 -2.41 -17.34 -9.80
CA ILE A 38 -2.71 -18.57 -9.05
C ILE A 38 -2.26 -19.76 -9.90
N LYS A 39 -1.27 -20.50 -9.41
CA LYS A 39 -0.73 -21.70 -10.07
C LYS A 39 -1.19 -23.00 -9.42
N ASP A 40 -1.48 -22.95 -8.13
CA ASP A 40 -1.81 -24.12 -7.35
C ASP A 40 -2.97 -23.87 -6.39
N GLU A 41 -3.39 -24.97 -5.80
CA GLU A 41 -4.40 -24.96 -4.77
C GLU A 41 -3.86 -24.58 -3.37
N GLY A 42 -2.65 -24.05 -3.25
CA GLY A 42 -2.04 -23.74 -1.96
C GLY A 42 -2.07 -24.90 -0.94
N THR A 43 -1.77 -24.56 0.31
CA THR A 43 -1.69 -25.53 1.41
C THR A 43 -2.83 -25.32 2.39
N ILE A 44 -3.54 -26.39 2.74
CA ILE A 44 -4.59 -26.35 3.75
C ILE A 44 -3.99 -26.63 5.12
N GLU A 45 -4.11 -25.68 6.03
CA GLU A 45 -3.75 -25.81 7.45
C GLU A 45 -5.01 -25.77 8.32
N LYS A 46 -5.05 -26.59 9.35
CA LYS A 46 -6.08 -26.54 10.39
C LYS A 46 -5.59 -25.69 11.55
N VAL A 47 -6.22 -24.54 11.78
CA VAL A 47 -5.97 -23.68 12.95
C VAL A 47 -7.30 -23.40 13.64
N ASP A 48 -7.36 -23.64 14.94
CA ASP A 48 -8.57 -23.47 15.78
C ASP A 48 -9.81 -24.19 15.22
N GLY A 49 -9.64 -25.42 14.73
CA GLY A 49 -10.72 -26.21 14.14
C GLY A 49 -11.23 -25.74 12.76
N ARG A 50 -10.63 -24.70 12.19
CA ARG A 50 -10.97 -24.17 10.86
C ARG A 50 -9.91 -24.54 9.83
N ASN A 51 -10.35 -24.95 8.64
CA ASN A 51 -9.47 -25.14 7.49
C ASN A 51 -9.15 -23.78 6.87
N LEU A 52 -7.87 -23.50 6.70
CA LEU A 52 -7.35 -22.23 6.21
C LEU A 52 -6.38 -22.53 5.10
N ARG A 53 -6.45 -21.75 4.03
CA ARG A 53 -5.65 -22.01 2.85
C ARG A 53 -4.61 -20.92 2.69
N ASN A 54 -3.37 -21.28 2.94
CA ASN A 54 -2.21 -20.43 2.75
C ASN A 54 -1.68 -20.66 1.34
N ASN A 55 -1.48 -19.59 0.58
CA ASN A 55 -0.89 -19.65 -0.75
C ASN A 55 0.37 -18.78 -0.73
N THR A 56 1.51 -19.37 -1.03
CA THR A 56 2.77 -18.66 -1.17
C THR A 56 3.13 -18.62 -2.65
N LEU A 57 2.92 -17.46 -3.28
CA LEU A 57 3.06 -17.30 -4.72
C LEU A 57 4.06 -16.21 -5.07
N PRO A 58 4.76 -16.33 -6.21
CA PRO A 58 5.51 -15.23 -6.76
C PRO A 58 4.54 -14.13 -7.20
N ALA A 59 4.85 -12.91 -6.82
CA ALA A 59 4.14 -11.70 -7.24
C ALA A 59 5.13 -10.71 -7.85
N TYR A 60 4.61 -9.79 -8.64
CA TYR A 60 5.40 -8.74 -9.28
C TYR A 60 4.76 -7.39 -8.97
N ASP A 61 5.58 -6.41 -8.65
CA ASP A 61 5.11 -5.03 -8.52
C ASP A 61 4.87 -4.40 -9.90
N GLU A 62 4.44 -3.13 -9.91
CA GLU A 62 4.19 -2.36 -11.13
C GLU A 62 5.41 -2.20 -12.04
N TYR A 63 6.63 -2.41 -11.52
CA TYR A 63 7.88 -2.36 -12.27
C TYR A 63 8.37 -3.74 -12.71
N GLY A 64 7.62 -4.80 -12.41
CA GLY A 64 8.00 -6.17 -12.74
C GLY A 64 9.06 -6.76 -11.79
N VAL A 65 9.31 -6.15 -10.63
CA VAL A 65 10.25 -6.71 -9.64
C VAL A 65 9.56 -7.85 -8.90
N LYS A 66 10.22 -9.01 -8.90
CA LYS A 66 9.71 -10.22 -8.26
C LYS A 66 9.74 -10.10 -6.73
N LYS A 67 8.63 -10.49 -6.09
CA LYS A 67 8.47 -10.70 -4.65
C LYS A 67 7.85 -12.06 -4.38
N GLN A 68 8.00 -12.56 -3.16
CA GLN A 68 7.30 -13.74 -2.68
C GLN A 68 6.26 -13.28 -1.65
N ILE A 69 4.99 -13.57 -1.90
CA ILE A 69 3.88 -13.14 -1.04
C ILE A 69 3.14 -14.38 -0.54
N THR A 70 2.95 -14.45 0.77
CA THR A 70 2.07 -15.43 1.41
C THR A 70 0.78 -14.74 1.80
N PHE A 71 -0.34 -15.26 1.31
CA PHE A 71 -1.67 -14.76 1.70
C PHE A 71 -2.58 -15.93 2.07
N ARG A 72 -3.50 -15.63 2.99
CA ARG A 72 -4.46 -16.59 3.51
C ARG A 72 -5.83 -16.31 2.92
N SER A 73 -6.38 -17.31 2.23
CA SER A 73 -7.73 -17.23 1.70
C SER A 73 -8.72 -17.97 2.60
N THR A 74 -9.91 -17.39 2.77
CA THR A 74 -11.06 -18.01 3.47
C THR A 74 -11.99 -18.75 2.51
N LYS A 75 -11.53 -19.01 1.27
CA LYS A 75 -12.37 -19.58 0.21
C LYS A 75 -12.87 -20.96 0.63
N LYS A 76 -14.20 -21.13 0.66
CA LYS A 76 -14.84 -22.44 0.85
C LYS A 76 -14.51 -23.31 -0.36
N LYS A 77 -14.19 -24.59 -0.16
CA LYS A 77 -13.98 -25.54 -1.26
C LYS A 77 -15.26 -25.60 -2.11
N THR A 78 -15.21 -25.07 -3.32
CA THR A 78 -16.29 -25.23 -4.30
C THR A 78 -15.98 -26.47 -5.11
N ILE A 79 -16.80 -27.52 -4.95
CA ILE A 79 -16.77 -28.68 -5.84
C ILE A 79 -17.50 -28.26 -7.11
N ILE A 80 -16.79 -28.22 -8.22
CA ILE A 80 -17.40 -28.02 -9.54
C ILE A 80 -17.69 -29.42 -10.06
N ASN A 81 -18.96 -29.80 -10.04
CA ASN A 81 -19.44 -31.05 -10.63
C ASN A 81 -19.58 -30.90 -12.15
#